data_AF-A0AAP2RAL9-F1
#
_entry.id   AF-A0AAP2RAL9-F1
#
_cell.length_a   1.000
_cell.length_b   1.000
_cell.length_c   1.000
_cell.angle_alpha   90.00
_cell.angle_beta   90.00
_cell.angle_gamma   90.00
#
_symmetry.space_group_name_H-M   'P 1'
#
loop_
_entity.id
_entity.type
_entity.pdbx_description
1 polymer ?
#
loop_
_entity_poly.entity_id
_entity_poly.type
_entity_poly.pdbx_seq_one_letter_code
_entity_poly.pdbx_strand_id
1 'polypeptide(L)' 'MHVAGLCNICGKPAGRLHTCTLCGNIVCDECMYEDVCKKCLSRKTKK' A
#
# COMPACT_ATOMS: atom_id res chain seq x y z
N MET A 1 -20.95 4.58 9.73
CA MET A 1 -20.12 4.97 8.56
C MET A 1 -18.94 4.02 8.44
N HIS A 2 -18.79 3.30 7.32
CA HIS A 2 -17.56 2.54 7.02
C HIS A 2 -16.76 3.41 6.04
N VAL A 3 -15.79 4.16 6.55
CA VAL A 3 -14.90 4.94 5.67
C VAL A 3 -13.97 3.95 5.01
N ALA A 4 -14.32 3.47 3.81
CA ALA A 4 -13.38 2.73 2.98
C ALA A 4 -12.24 3.69 2.65
N GLY A 5 -11.08 3.51 3.27
CA GLY A 5 -9.96 4.38 2.99
C GLY A 5 -9.44 4.16 1.56
N LEU A 6 -8.88 5.21 0.99
CA LEU A 6 -8.31 5.17 -0.35
C LEU A 6 -6.87 4.67 -0.28
N CYS A 7 -6.47 3.85 -1.26
CA CYS A 7 -5.08 3.48 -1.42
C CYS A 7 -4.25 4.68 -1.90
N ASN A 8 -3.18 5.04 -1.18
CA ASN A 8 -2.28 6.14 -1.57
C ASN A 8 -1.46 5.88 -2.85
N ILE A 9 -1.50 4.65 -3.40
CA ILE A 9 -0.80 4.30 -4.64
C ILE A 9 -1.73 4.32 -5.85
N CYS A 10 -2.84 3.60 -5.78
CA CYS A 10 -3.76 3.46 -6.91
C CYS A 10 -4.98 4.39 -6.84
N GLY A 11 -5.20 5.09 -5.73
CA GLY A 11 -6.34 5.98 -5.52
C GLY A 11 -7.70 5.26 -5.43
N LYS A 12 -7.72 3.93 -5.44
CA LYS A 12 -8.94 3.14 -5.37
C LYS A 12 -9.42 3.00 -3.91
N PRO A 13 -10.74 3.08 -3.65
CA PRO A 13 -11.30 2.70 -2.36
C PRO A 13 -11.09 1.21 -2.13
N ALA A 14 -10.60 0.85 -0.95
CA ALA A 14 -10.42 -0.54 -0.55
C ALA A 14 -11.02 -0.77 0.84
N GLY A 15 -11.73 -1.88 1.00
CA GLY A 15 -12.26 -2.31 2.30
C GLY A 15 -11.17 -2.79 3.26
N ARG A 16 -9.99 -3.15 2.73
CA ARG A 16 -8.83 -3.58 3.51
C ARG A 16 -7.61 -2.78 3.08
N LEU A 17 -7.04 -2.06 4.03
CA LEU A 17 -5.84 -1.27 3.84
C LEU A 17 -4.75 -1.77 4.79
N HIS A 18 -3.52 -1.72 4.30
CA HIS A 18 -2.33 -2.13 5.00
C HIS A 18 -1.35 -0.96 5.07
N THR A 19 -0.53 -0.95 6.11
CA THR A 19 0.50 0.08 6.29
C THR A 19 1.85 -0.50 5.89
N CYS A 20 2.51 0.11 4.92
CA CYS A 20 3.86 -0.28 4.53
C CYS A 20 4.87 -0.03 5.66
N THR A 21 5.60 -1.04 6.11
CA THR A 21 6.56 -0.87 7.21
C THR A 21 7.82 -0.09 6.87
N LEU A 22 8.10 0.13 5.57
CA LEU A 22 9.27 0.93 5.15
C LEU A 22 9.00 2.43 5.03
N CYS A 23 7.77 2.82 4.69
CA CYS A 23 7.45 4.24 4.43
C CYS A 23 6.19 4.75 5.12
N GLY A 24 5.47 3.90 5.84
CA GLY A 24 4.23 4.27 6.55
C GLY A 24 3.03 4.53 5.63
N ASN A 25 3.14 4.31 4.31
CA ASN A 25 2.02 4.55 3.40
C ASN A 25 0.90 3.53 3.60
N ILE A 26 -0.34 4.02 3.63
CA ILE A 26 -1.55 3.20 3.63
C ILE A 26 -1.91 2.81 2.20
N VAL A 27 -1.96 1.51 1.93
CA VAL A 27 -2.17 0.94 0.59
C VAL A 27 -3.15 -0.22 0.62
N CYS A 28 -3.83 -0.48 -0.50
CA CYS A 28 -4.68 -1.67 -0.64
C CYS A 28 -3.84 -2.94 -0.79
N ASP A 29 -4.48 -4.10 -0.58
CA ASP A 29 -3.91 -5.44 -0.76
C ASP A 29 -3.19 -5.58 -2.12
N GLU A 30 -3.79 -5.10 -3.21
CA GLU A 30 -3.17 -5.13 -4.55
C GLU A 30 -1.89 -4.29 -4.67
N CYS A 31 -1.72 -3.28 -3.83
CA CYS A 31 -0.55 -2.39 -3.82
C CYS A 31 0.45 -2.72 -2.72
N MET A 32 0.11 -3.68 -1.86
CA MET A 32 0.96 -4.26 -0.82
C MET A 32 1.62 -5.53 -1.38
N TYR A 33 2.87 -5.79 -1.01
CA TYR A 33 3.58 -7.02 -1.34
C TYR A 33 4.29 -7.51 -0.08
N GLU A 34 3.80 -8.62 0.47
CA GLU A 34 4.13 -9.09 1.83
C GLU A 34 3.85 -7.97 2.85
N ASP A 35 4.89 -7.26 3.27
CA ASP A 35 4.83 -6.21 4.30
C ASP A 35 5.22 -4.81 3.76
N VAL A 36 5.43 -4.71 2.43
CA VAL A 36 6.01 -3.55 1.77
C VAL A 36 5.17 -3.13 0.56
N CYS A 37 4.93 -1.82 0.38
CA CYS A 37 4.19 -1.34 -0.78
C CYS A 37 4.99 -1.44 -2.09
N LYS A 38 4.29 -1.54 -3.23
CA LYS A 38 4.90 -1.62 -4.58
C LYS A 38 5.94 -0.52 -4.85
N LYS A 39 5.72 0.71 -4.40
CA LYS A 39 6.70 1.81 -4.55
C LYS A 39 8.02 1.51 -3.86
N CYS A 40 7.99 0.95 -2.65
CA CYS A 40 9.18 0.56 -1.90
C CYS A 40 9.79 -0.74 -2.43
N LEU A 41 8.97 -1.69 -2.86
CA LEU A 41 9.42 -2.91 -3.53
C LEU A 41 10.26 -2.58 -4.77
N SER A 42 9.75 -1.71 -5.65
CA SER A 42 10.48 -1.25 -6.85
C SER A 42 11.79 -0.50 -6.53
N ARG A 43 11.94 0.05 -5.31
CA ARG A 43 13.20 0.65 -4.85
C ARG A 43 14.19 -0.41 -4.34
N LYS A 44 13.70 -1.50 -3.73
CA LYS A 44 14.55 -2.59 -3.22
C LYS A 44 15.16 -3.44 -4.34
N THR A 45 14.45 -3.68 -5.44
CA THR A 45 14.91 -4.53 -6.55
C THR A 45 15.92 -3.88 -7.50
N LYS A 46 16.24 -2.59 -7.32
CA LYS A 46 17.28 -1.90 -8.10
C LYS A 46 18.71 -2.06 -7.52
N LYS A 47 18.94 -3.06 -6.66
CA LYS A 47 20.23 -3.29 -6.01
C LYS A 47 20.94 -4.48 -6.61
#